data_AF-D7G262-F1
#
_entry.id   AF-D7G262-F1
#
_cell.length_a   1.000
_cell.length_b   1.000
_cell.length_c   1.000
_cell.angle_alpha   90.00
_cell.angle_beta   90.00
_cell.angle_gamma   90.00
#
_symmetry.space_group_name_H-M   'P 1'
#
loop_
_entity.id
_entity.type
_entity.pdbx_description
1 polymer ?
#
loop_
_entity_poly.entity_id
_entity_poly.type
_entity_poly.pdbx_seq_one_letter_code
_entity_poly.pdbx_strand_id
1 'polypeptide(L)'
;MRSFLFISALGLWATSSVRASCDDLRTALSSPLTGDTTLELSGDADCPILEDNELEEFTVEGGTLTLTGPSTTKFTNLKFTIMDQAGLIFDYDTTEFGPNLGYEQEDSFGGYMVQVLSGGSVEFLGEMAATGLANMRSVFYNEAGGNIEFADNAVFDDIGTNVFRSNLGRLRFYGDATFTNNIYLAIDNEGGSVRINGEATFVENGRSFDGHSGGGFSNTDGGTAIFRGPALFSSNACDESGGGVYNGEGSKMTFYQKTGLYDNWSKDGNGGGMDNRGELKFRGAVWATGNRCAESGGGISTGNGGTTTFYGWVTIQSNDAGTTGGGMSTYVVGSSVYVDETSSIIGFNVDDVCEES
;
A
#
# COMPACT_ATOMS: atom_id res chain seq x y z
N MET A 1 -47.24 3.64 -60.84
CA MET A 1 -46.53 3.71 -59.54
C MET A 1 -45.49 2.60 -59.52
N ARG A 2 -44.21 2.94 -59.56
CA ARG A 2 -43.11 1.97 -59.46
C ARG A 2 -42.63 1.99 -58.01
N SER A 3 -42.90 0.91 -57.27
CA SER A 3 -42.37 0.71 -55.92
C SER A 3 -40.93 0.20 -56.03
N PHE A 4 -39.98 1.00 -55.54
CA PHE A 4 -38.61 0.57 -55.32
C PHE A 4 -38.53 -0.19 -53.99
N LEU A 5 -38.14 -1.46 -54.07
CA LEU A 5 -37.81 -2.28 -52.91
C LEU A 5 -36.35 -2.00 -52.54
N PHE A 6 -36.12 -1.30 -51.42
CA PHE A 6 -34.79 -1.17 -50.83
C PHE A 6 -34.50 -2.43 -50.02
N ILE A 7 -33.60 -3.28 -50.52
CA ILE A 7 -33.03 -4.38 -49.75
C ILE A 7 -31.85 -3.77 -48.96
N SER A 8 -32.08 -3.50 -47.68
CA SER A 8 -31.02 -3.20 -46.73
C SER A 8 -30.23 -4.48 -46.47
N ALA A 9 -29.01 -4.58 -47.01
CA ALA A 9 -28.05 -5.59 -46.61
C ALA A 9 -27.64 -5.32 -45.16
N LEU A 10 -28.21 -6.08 -44.21
CA LEU A 10 -27.61 -6.22 -42.90
C LEU A 10 -26.27 -6.94 -43.10
N GLY A 11 -25.18 -6.18 -43.08
CA GLY A 11 -23.85 -6.71 -42.87
C GLY A 11 -23.81 -7.30 -41.46
N LEU A 12 -23.99 -8.61 -41.36
CA LEU A 12 -23.73 -9.37 -40.16
C LEU A 12 -22.21 -9.39 -39.97
N TRP A 13 -21.67 -8.36 -39.32
CA TRP A 13 -20.30 -8.39 -38.84
C TRP A 13 -20.28 -9.39 -37.69
N ALA A 14 -19.82 -10.60 -37.96
CA ALA A 14 -19.42 -11.52 -36.91
C ALA A 14 -18.24 -10.85 -36.18
N THR A 15 -18.50 -10.25 -35.03
CA THR A 15 -17.46 -9.84 -34.09
C THR A 15 -16.89 -11.12 -33.51
N SER A 16 -15.87 -11.70 -34.16
CA SER A 16 -14.99 -12.62 -33.46
C SER A 16 -14.32 -11.80 -32.36
N SER A 17 -14.60 -12.11 -31.10
CA SER A 17 -13.83 -11.62 -29.96
C SER A 17 -12.40 -12.15 -30.11
N VAL A 18 -11.56 -11.40 -30.82
CA VAL A 18 -10.12 -11.62 -30.81
C VAL A 18 -9.68 -11.19 -29.42
N ARG A 19 -9.16 -12.10 -28.60
CA ARG A 19 -8.49 -11.76 -27.34
C ARG A 19 -7.31 -10.88 -27.69
N ALA A 20 -7.27 -9.66 -27.18
CA ALA A 20 -6.06 -8.87 -27.19
C ALA A 20 -5.08 -9.61 -26.32
N SER A 21 -3.94 -9.96 -26.90
CA SER A 21 -3.00 -10.88 -26.29
C SER A 21 -1.84 -10.11 -25.68
N CYS A 22 -1.07 -10.82 -24.87
CA CYS A 22 0.29 -10.44 -24.53
C CYS A 22 1.12 -9.97 -25.77
N ASP A 23 0.78 -10.44 -26.98
CA ASP A 23 1.42 -10.00 -28.23
C ASP A 23 1.09 -8.55 -28.62
N ASP A 24 -0.09 -8.04 -28.26
CA ASP A 24 -0.44 -6.64 -28.52
C ASP A 24 0.41 -5.71 -27.65
N LEU A 25 0.60 -6.07 -26.37
CA LEU A 25 1.53 -5.39 -25.47
C LEU A 25 2.96 -5.48 -26.00
N ARG A 26 3.43 -6.67 -26.41
CA ARG A 26 4.77 -6.85 -27.02
C ARG A 26 4.96 -5.97 -28.25
N THR A 27 3.95 -5.92 -29.12
CA THR A 27 4.02 -5.16 -30.37
C THR A 27 4.09 -3.67 -30.04
N ALA A 28 3.22 -3.18 -29.16
CA ALA A 28 3.16 -1.78 -28.75
C ALA A 28 4.42 -1.31 -28.03
N LEU A 29 5.04 -2.17 -27.21
CA LEU A 29 6.21 -1.86 -26.38
C LEU A 29 7.52 -2.42 -26.94
N SER A 30 7.54 -2.82 -28.21
CA SER A 30 8.76 -3.26 -28.89
C SER A 30 9.75 -2.13 -29.21
N SER A 31 9.31 -0.87 -29.06
CA SER A 31 10.11 0.34 -29.24
C SER A 31 9.64 1.46 -28.32
N PRO A 32 10.52 2.42 -27.95
CA PRO A 32 10.12 3.57 -27.14
C PRO A 32 8.96 4.34 -27.76
N LEU A 33 8.02 4.82 -26.93
CA LEU A 33 6.90 5.63 -27.40
C LEU A 33 7.39 7.05 -27.70
N THR A 34 6.91 7.63 -28.80
CA THR A 34 7.28 8.99 -29.22
C THR A 34 6.31 10.07 -28.70
N GLY A 35 5.41 9.70 -27.78
CA GLY A 35 4.34 10.53 -27.24
C GLY A 35 3.24 9.69 -26.61
N ASP A 36 2.07 10.29 -26.42
CA ASP A 36 0.92 9.59 -25.85
C ASP A 36 0.38 8.54 -26.82
N THR A 37 0.27 7.32 -26.35
CA THR A 37 -0.18 6.14 -27.11
C THR A 37 -1.31 5.48 -26.35
N THR A 38 -2.44 5.26 -27.02
CA THR A 38 -3.56 4.50 -26.45
C THR A 38 -3.58 3.11 -27.08
N LEU A 39 -3.59 2.08 -26.23
CA LEU A 39 -3.76 0.68 -26.63
C LEU A 39 -5.07 0.15 -26.04
N GLU A 40 -6.03 -0.16 -26.93
CA GLU A 40 -7.29 -0.77 -26.55
C GLU A 40 -7.13 -2.29 -26.53
N LEU A 41 -7.12 -2.87 -25.33
CA LEU A 41 -7.20 -4.31 -25.12
C LEU A 41 -8.66 -4.74 -25.27
N SER A 42 -8.92 -5.89 -25.89
CA SER A 42 -10.27 -6.44 -26.05
C SER A 42 -10.64 -7.44 -24.95
N GLY A 43 -9.76 -7.65 -23.96
CA GLY A 43 -9.93 -8.61 -22.87
C GLY A 43 -8.71 -8.66 -21.94
N ASP A 44 -8.67 -9.70 -21.10
CA ASP A 44 -7.59 -9.95 -20.15
C ASP A 44 -6.23 -10.15 -20.84
N ALA A 45 -5.18 -9.63 -20.20
CA ALA A 45 -3.79 -9.82 -20.57
C ALA A 45 -3.17 -10.96 -19.73
N ASP A 46 -3.24 -12.19 -20.25
CA ASP A 46 -2.58 -13.37 -19.68
C ASP A 46 -1.33 -13.72 -20.48
N CYS A 47 -0.16 -13.43 -19.92
CA CYS A 47 1.12 -13.68 -20.56
C CYS A 47 1.65 -15.08 -20.24
N PRO A 48 2.41 -15.72 -21.16
CA PRO A 48 3.06 -16.97 -20.86
C PRO A 48 4.12 -16.77 -19.77
N ILE A 49 4.23 -17.76 -18.88
CA ILE A 49 5.39 -17.87 -17.98
C ILE A 49 6.62 -18.21 -18.84
N LEU A 50 7.70 -17.47 -18.68
CA LEU A 50 8.93 -17.66 -19.43
C LEU A 50 9.75 -18.84 -18.88
N GLU A 51 10.92 -19.09 -19.48
CA GLU A 51 11.87 -20.06 -18.90
C GLU A 51 12.22 -19.67 -17.46
N ASP A 52 12.57 -20.66 -16.64
CA ASP A 52 12.89 -20.48 -15.20
C ASP A 52 11.76 -19.91 -14.32
N ASN A 53 10.52 -19.91 -14.83
CA ASN A 53 9.30 -19.39 -14.21
C ASN A 53 9.24 -17.86 -14.11
N GLU A 54 10.00 -17.14 -14.94
CA GLU A 54 9.99 -15.68 -14.94
C GLU A 54 8.68 -15.10 -15.50
N LEU A 55 8.32 -13.91 -15.00
CA LEU A 55 7.22 -13.12 -15.52
C LEU A 55 7.66 -12.37 -16.78
N GLU A 56 6.72 -12.17 -17.70
CA GLU A 56 6.99 -11.36 -18.86
C GLU A 56 7.08 -9.87 -18.52
N GLU A 57 8.19 -9.24 -18.89
CA GLU A 57 8.44 -7.83 -18.60
C GLU A 57 8.06 -6.91 -19.77
N PHE A 58 7.32 -5.86 -19.44
CA PHE A 58 6.99 -4.77 -20.35
C PHE A 58 7.60 -3.46 -19.86
N THR A 59 8.51 -2.91 -20.65
CA THR A 59 9.11 -1.60 -20.36
C THR A 59 8.35 -0.50 -21.09
N VAL A 60 7.86 0.49 -20.34
CA VAL A 60 7.30 1.73 -20.90
C VAL A 60 8.40 2.78 -20.91
N GLU A 61 8.92 3.07 -22.10
CA GLU A 61 9.98 4.06 -22.32
C GLU A 61 9.47 5.18 -23.24
N GLY A 62 9.62 6.43 -22.80
CA GLY A 62 9.15 7.61 -23.53
C GLY A 62 7.63 7.75 -23.54
N GLY A 63 7.13 8.98 -23.45
CA GLY A 63 5.69 9.27 -23.56
C GLY A 63 4.80 8.60 -22.50
N THR A 64 3.50 8.51 -22.81
CA THR A 64 2.50 7.91 -21.93
C THR A 64 1.80 6.77 -22.67
N LEU A 65 1.73 5.58 -22.07
CA LEU A 65 0.86 4.50 -22.52
C LEU A 65 -0.46 4.56 -21.76
N THR A 66 -1.58 4.67 -22.45
CA THR A 66 -2.92 4.49 -21.89
C THR A 66 -3.47 3.15 -22.34
N LEU A 67 -3.71 2.25 -21.40
CA LEU A 67 -4.37 0.98 -21.64
C LEU A 67 -5.88 1.16 -21.41
N THR A 68 -6.68 0.86 -22.43
CA THR A 68 -8.15 0.91 -22.38
C THR A 68 -8.73 -0.45 -22.75
N GLY A 69 -10.05 -0.65 -22.60
CA GLY A 69 -10.70 -1.90 -23.01
C GLY A 69 -12.05 -2.16 -22.33
N PRO A 70 -12.40 -3.43 -22.07
CA PRO A 70 -13.60 -3.79 -21.31
C PRO A 70 -13.63 -3.13 -19.92
N SER A 71 -14.82 -3.05 -19.31
CA SER A 71 -14.99 -2.46 -17.98
C SER A 71 -14.02 -3.05 -16.95
N THR A 72 -13.81 -4.37 -16.98
CA THR A 72 -12.88 -5.08 -16.10
C THR A 72 -11.84 -5.77 -16.96
N THR A 73 -10.56 -5.53 -16.65
CA THR A 73 -9.44 -6.17 -17.34
C THR A 73 -8.47 -6.74 -16.32
N LYS A 74 -8.11 -8.00 -16.53
CA LYS A 74 -7.19 -8.75 -15.67
C LYS A 74 -5.81 -8.91 -16.30
N PHE A 75 -4.76 -8.71 -15.50
CA PHE A 75 -3.36 -8.85 -15.88
C PHE A 75 -2.72 -9.98 -15.07
N THR A 76 -2.25 -11.03 -15.75
CA THR A 76 -1.61 -12.19 -15.13
C THR A 76 -0.28 -12.52 -15.79
N ASN A 77 0.66 -12.98 -14.97
CA ASN A 77 1.99 -13.46 -15.36
C ASN A 77 2.85 -12.44 -16.12
N LEU A 78 2.70 -11.16 -15.80
CA LEU A 78 3.45 -10.06 -16.39
C LEU A 78 3.89 -9.05 -15.33
N LYS A 79 4.88 -8.24 -15.68
CA LYS A 79 5.32 -7.06 -14.92
C LYS A 79 5.55 -5.86 -15.83
N PHE A 80 5.43 -4.67 -15.26
CA PHE A 80 5.67 -3.39 -15.93
C PHE A 80 6.85 -2.66 -15.28
N THR A 81 7.73 -2.12 -16.12
CA THR A 81 8.81 -1.21 -15.72
C THR A 81 8.59 0.13 -16.40
N ILE A 82 8.34 1.19 -15.61
CA ILE A 82 8.04 2.53 -16.09
C ILE A 82 9.30 3.38 -15.93
N MET A 83 9.87 3.77 -17.06
CA MET A 83 11.14 4.51 -17.12
C MET A 83 10.97 5.98 -16.73
N ASP A 84 12.10 6.68 -16.58
CA ASP A 84 12.11 8.13 -16.32
C ASP A 84 11.29 8.90 -17.36
N GLN A 85 10.44 9.80 -16.86
CA GLN A 85 9.51 10.64 -17.64
C GLN A 85 8.47 9.86 -18.47
N ALA A 86 8.34 8.55 -18.28
CA ALA A 86 7.31 7.75 -18.89
C ALA A 86 6.04 7.68 -18.02
N GLY A 87 4.90 7.43 -18.65
CA GLY A 87 3.62 7.26 -17.97
C GLY A 87 2.91 5.98 -18.37
N LEU A 88 2.22 5.34 -17.43
CA LEU A 88 1.31 4.23 -17.68
C LEU A 88 -0.05 4.53 -17.01
N ILE A 89 -1.11 4.55 -17.81
CA ILE A 89 -2.47 4.82 -17.35
C ILE A 89 -3.32 3.59 -17.61
N PHE A 90 -3.95 3.06 -16.57
CA PHE A 90 -4.97 2.03 -16.65
C PHE A 90 -6.35 2.69 -16.64
N ASP A 91 -6.93 2.83 -17.83
CA ASP A 91 -8.24 3.45 -18.07
C ASP A 91 -9.30 2.36 -18.24
N TYR A 92 -9.63 1.74 -17.11
CA TYR A 92 -10.64 0.68 -16.95
C TYR A 92 -11.54 1.05 -15.77
N ASP A 93 -12.79 0.56 -15.75
CA ASP A 93 -13.63 0.66 -14.54
C ASP A 93 -13.00 -0.16 -13.39
N THR A 94 -12.39 -1.30 -13.72
CA THR A 94 -11.67 -2.16 -12.77
C THR A 94 -10.42 -2.76 -13.41
N THR A 95 -9.27 -2.58 -12.75
CA THR A 95 -8.01 -3.24 -13.08
C THR A 95 -7.71 -4.33 -12.06
N GLU A 96 -7.55 -5.57 -12.52
CA GLU A 96 -7.20 -6.70 -11.66
C GLU A 96 -5.79 -7.22 -11.95
N PHE A 97 -5.05 -7.53 -10.91
CA PHE A 97 -3.75 -8.20 -10.98
C PHE A 97 -3.75 -9.53 -10.23
N GLY A 98 -3.13 -10.55 -10.86
CA GLY A 98 -2.97 -11.88 -10.28
C GLY A 98 -4.15 -12.83 -10.49
N PRO A 99 -4.03 -14.14 -10.22
CA PRO A 99 -2.86 -14.75 -9.60
C PRO A 99 -1.69 -14.88 -10.56
N ASN A 100 -0.47 -14.75 -10.03
CA ASN A 100 0.76 -14.99 -10.78
C ASN A 100 1.30 -16.37 -10.43
N LEU A 101 1.55 -17.17 -11.47
CA LEU A 101 2.10 -18.52 -11.34
C LEU A 101 3.63 -18.54 -11.43
N GLY A 102 4.23 -17.54 -12.08
CA GLY A 102 5.68 -17.36 -12.11
C GLY A 102 6.23 -16.78 -10.80
N TYR A 103 7.53 -16.91 -10.59
CA TYR A 103 8.29 -16.30 -9.50
C TYR A 103 9.53 -15.62 -10.08
N GLU A 104 10.00 -14.55 -9.45
CA GLU A 104 11.27 -13.91 -9.82
C GLU A 104 12.36 -14.37 -8.84
N GLN A 105 13.32 -15.15 -9.34
CA GLN A 105 14.34 -15.82 -8.53
C GLN A 105 15.56 -14.94 -8.19
N GLU A 106 15.44 -13.61 -8.26
CA GLU A 106 16.61 -12.77 -8.03
C GLU A 106 17.03 -12.72 -6.57
N ASP A 107 18.31 -13.04 -6.38
CA ASP A 107 19.03 -12.97 -5.12
C ASP A 107 18.92 -11.56 -4.51
N SER A 108 18.24 -11.47 -3.37
CA SER A 108 18.19 -10.37 -2.40
C SER A 108 17.18 -9.22 -2.59
N PHE A 109 16.68 -8.89 -3.78
CA PHE A 109 15.69 -7.81 -3.96
C PHE A 109 14.30 -8.25 -4.38
N GLY A 110 14.17 -9.41 -5.05
CA GLY A 110 12.90 -10.05 -5.41
C GLY A 110 12.01 -9.23 -6.34
N GLY A 111 11.07 -9.92 -6.98
CA GLY A 111 10.31 -9.34 -8.08
C GLY A 111 9.22 -8.35 -7.71
N TYR A 112 8.95 -7.46 -8.66
CA TYR A 112 7.88 -6.46 -8.62
C TYR A 112 6.94 -6.66 -9.81
N MET A 113 5.66 -6.43 -9.60
CA MET A 113 4.70 -6.40 -10.71
C MET A 113 4.71 -5.06 -11.44
N VAL A 114 4.90 -3.97 -10.71
CA VAL A 114 4.99 -2.62 -11.26
C VAL A 114 6.17 -1.91 -10.61
N GLN A 115 7.19 -1.64 -11.40
CA GLN A 115 8.35 -0.85 -11.00
C GLN A 115 8.24 0.54 -11.63
N VAL A 116 8.23 1.58 -10.79
CA VAL A 116 8.23 2.98 -11.24
C VAL A 116 9.58 3.59 -10.90
N LEU A 117 10.39 3.85 -11.93
CA LEU A 117 11.69 4.50 -11.77
C LEU A 117 11.52 6.01 -11.53
N SER A 118 12.62 6.67 -11.12
CA SER A 118 12.66 8.12 -10.90
C SER A 118 12.03 8.88 -12.06
N GLY A 119 11.02 9.70 -11.81
CA GLY A 119 10.33 10.54 -12.80
C GLY A 119 9.24 9.82 -13.61
N GLY A 120 9.12 8.49 -13.49
CA GLY A 120 8.03 7.71 -14.07
C GLY A 120 6.71 7.90 -13.32
N SER A 121 5.60 7.51 -13.97
CA SER A 121 4.27 7.60 -13.35
C SER A 121 3.34 6.45 -13.74
N VAL A 122 2.52 6.02 -12.77
CA VAL A 122 1.43 5.05 -12.96
C VAL A 122 0.14 5.63 -12.38
N GLU A 123 -0.95 5.52 -13.13
CA GLU A 123 -2.28 5.95 -12.70
C GLU A 123 -3.33 4.87 -12.98
N PHE A 124 -4.15 4.55 -11.98
CA PHE A 124 -5.34 3.71 -12.11
C PHE A 124 -6.57 4.60 -12.02
N LEU A 125 -7.32 4.73 -13.13
CA LEU A 125 -8.47 5.65 -13.21
C LEU A 125 -9.76 5.08 -12.59
N GLY A 126 -9.90 3.75 -12.56
CA GLY A 126 -10.99 3.06 -11.88
C GLY A 126 -10.54 2.32 -10.63
N GLU A 127 -11.33 1.33 -10.22
CA GLU A 127 -11.00 0.46 -9.09
C GLU A 127 -9.78 -0.41 -9.42
N MET A 128 -8.98 -0.70 -8.41
CA MET A 128 -7.81 -1.57 -8.54
C MET A 128 -7.90 -2.70 -7.53
N ALA A 129 -7.68 -3.94 -7.99
CA ALA A 129 -7.54 -5.09 -7.12
C ALA A 129 -6.26 -5.88 -7.46
N ALA A 130 -5.52 -6.28 -6.44
CA ALA A 130 -4.42 -7.23 -6.59
C ALA A 130 -4.62 -8.38 -5.61
N THR A 131 -4.72 -9.60 -6.14
CA THR A 131 -5.03 -10.81 -5.35
C THR A 131 -4.21 -12.01 -5.79
N GLY A 132 -3.88 -12.89 -4.84
CA GLY A 132 -3.22 -14.17 -5.13
C GLY A 132 -1.82 -14.01 -5.73
N LEU A 133 -1.06 -13.03 -5.24
CA LEU A 133 0.29 -12.72 -5.70
C LEU A 133 1.35 -13.36 -4.80
N ALA A 134 1.03 -14.54 -4.26
CA ALA A 134 1.84 -15.27 -3.29
C ALA A 134 3.31 -15.49 -3.70
N ASN A 135 3.58 -15.58 -5.00
CA ASN A 135 4.89 -15.86 -5.58
C ASN A 135 5.74 -14.60 -5.86
N MET A 136 5.20 -13.41 -5.59
CA MET A 136 5.88 -12.13 -5.78
C MET A 136 6.38 -11.57 -4.46
N ARG A 137 7.48 -10.81 -4.52
CA ARG A 137 7.99 -10.10 -3.35
C ARG A 137 7.28 -8.77 -3.12
N SER A 138 6.86 -8.09 -4.18
CA SER A 138 6.01 -6.90 -4.04
C SER A 138 5.10 -6.73 -5.25
N VAL A 139 3.97 -6.05 -5.06
CA VAL A 139 3.23 -5.52 -6.21
C VAL A 139 3.96 -4.32 -6.78
N PHE A 140 4.29 -3.36 -5.93
CA PHE A 140 4.81 -2.07 -6.33
C PHE A 140 6.19 -1.79 -5.73
N TYR A 141 7.03 -1.18 -6.57
CA TYR A 141 8.25 -0.49 -6.18
C TYR A 141 8.27 0.90 -6.81
N ASN A 142 8.58 1.91 -6.01
CA ASN A 142 8.47 3.31 -6.42
C ASN A 142 9.72 4.09 -6.02
N GLU A 143 10.59 4.36 -6.97
CA GLU A 143 11.83 5.08 -6.75
C GLU A 143 11.62 6.56 -6.42
N ALA A 144 12.70 7.20 -5.97
CA ALA A 144 12.70 8.63 -5.67
C ALA A 144 12.24 9.44 -6.88
N GLY A 145 11.15 10.19 -6.72
CA GLY A 145 10.56 11.00 -7.79
C GLY A 145 9.53 10.26 -8.67
N GLY A 146 9.35 8.96 -8.51
CA GLY A 146 8.26 8.21 -9.14
C GLY A 146 6.89 8.56 -8.53
N ASN A 147 5.82 8.28 -9.28
CA ASN A 147 4.45 8.59 -8.90
C ASN A 147 3.49 7.43 -9.14
N ILE A 148 2.75 7.01 -8.11
CA ILE A 148 1.67 6.02 -8.23
C ILE A 148 0.38 6.62 -7.66
N GLU A 149 -0.67 6.66 -8.48
CA GLU A 149 -1.98 7.21 -8.11
C GLU A 149 -3.12 6.21 -8.36
N PHE A 150 -4.03 6.11 -7.38
CA PHE A 150 -5.25 5.31 -7.44
C PHE A 150 -6.45 6.27 -7.33
N ALA A 151 -7.14 6.51 -8.44
CA ALA A 151 -8.24 7.48 -8.53
C ALA A 151 -9.50 7.01 -7.79
N ASP A 152 -9.71 5.71 -7.69
CA ASP A 152 -10.82 5.08 -6.97
C ASP A 152 -10.30 4.12 -5.88
N ASN A 153 -11.16 3.20 -5.42
CA ASN A 153 -10.86 2.22 -4.39
C ASN A 153 -9.75 1.26 -4.85
N ALA A 154 -8.85 0.94 -3.91
CA ALA A 154 -7.77 -0.01 -4.13
C ALA A 154 -7.81 -1.13 -3.07
N VAL A 155 -7.81 -2.37 -3.51
CA VAL A 155 -7.86 -3.57 -2.66
C VAL A 155 -6.65 -4.45 -2.91
N PHE A 156 -5.94 -4.76 -1.84
CA PHE A 156 -4.73 -5.58 -1.84
C PHE A 156 -4.91 -6.72 -0.86
N ASP A 157 -5.16 -7.93 -1.38
CA ASP A 157 -5.46 -9.11 -0.57
C ASP A 157 -4.54 -10.28 -0.93
N ASP A 158 -3.88 -10.86 0.07
CA ASP A 158 -3.06 -12.08 -0.08
C ASP A 158 -1.93 -11.97 -1.13
N ILE A 159 -1.02 -11.01 -0.93
CA ILE A 159 0.02 -10.66 -1.92
C ILE A 159 1.39 -11.31 -1.64
N GLY A 160 1.45 -12.39 -0.86
CA GLY A 160 2.67 -13.20 -0.72
C GLY A 160 3.82 -12.59 0.05
N THR A 161 4.11 -11.30 -0.10
CA THR A 161 5.19 -10.65 0.63
C THR A 161 4.82 -9.21 1.04
N ASN A 162 5.03 -8.22 0.16
CA ASN A 162 4.73 -6.80 0.40
C ASN A 162 3.72 -6.26 -0.63
N VAL A 163 2.92 -5.24 -0.30
CA VAL A 163 2.18 -4.53 -1.37
C VAL A 163 3.06 -3.46 -2.00
N PHE A 164 3.55 -2.53 -1.18
CA PHE A 164 4.48 -1.48 -1.58
C PHE A 164 5.80 -1.66 -0.82
N ARG A 165 6.89 -1.96 -1.54
CA ARG A 165 8.24 -2.07 -0.98
C ARG A 165 9.04 -0.81 -1.34
N SER A 166 9.72 -0.21 -0.36
CA SER A 166 10.63 0.92 -0.58
C SER A 166 10.01 2.08 -1.38
N ASN A 167 8.87 2.62 -0.93
CA ASN A 167 8.32 3.82 -1.54
C ASN A 167 9.18 5.05 -1.21
N LEU A 168 10.02 5.45 -2.17
CA LEU A 168 10.86 6.66 -2.16
C LEU A 168 10.19 7.82 -2.91
N GLY A 169 9.15 7.54 -3.70
CA GLY A 169 8.39 8.50 -4.49
C GLY A 169 7.09 8.97 -3.84
N ARG A 170 6.10 9.32 -4.68
CA ARG A 170 4.76 9.72 -4.26
C ARG A 170 3.77 8.58 -4.48
N LEU A 171 3.00 8.26 -3.44
CA LEU A 171 1.90 7.30 -3.44
C LEU A 171 0.61 7.99 -3.00
N ARG A 172 -0.43 7.94 -3.81
CA ARG A 172 -1.71 8.61 -3.51
C ARG A 172 -2.92 7.72 -3.79
N PHE A 173 -3.79 7.62 -2.80
CA PHE A 173 -5.10 7.01 -2.91
C PHE A 173 -6.17 8.09 -2.76
N TYR A 174 -7.01 8.26 -3.78
CA TYR A 174 -8.13 9.19 -3.73
C TYR A 174 -9.37 8.56 -3.11
N GLY A 175 -9.63 7.27 -3.39
CA GLY A 175 -10.66 6.45 -2.75
C GLY A 175 -10.19 5.73 -1.48
N ASP A 176 -10.91 4.67 -1.12
CA ASP A 176 -10.58 3.80 0.01
C ASP A 176 -9.40 2.87 -0.36
N ALA A 177 -8.57 2.53 0.62
CA ALA A 177 -7.40 1.67 0.43
C ALA A 177 -7.43 0.54 1.47
N THR A 178 -7.56 -0.70 1.00
CA THR A 178 -7.67 -1.91 1.84
C THR A 178 -6.49 -2.83 1.61
N PHE A 179 -5.84 -3.22 2.69
CA PHE A 179 -4.67 -4.09 2.73
C PHE A 179 -4.92 -5.23 3.70
N THR A 180 -5.11 -6.43 3.17
CA THR A 180 -5.46 -7.61 3.96
C THR A 180 -4.51 -8.77 3.71
N ASN A 181 -4.18 -9.49 4.79
CA ASN A 181 -3.48 -10.77 4.73
C ASN A 181 -2.13 -10.71 3.95
N ASN A 182 -1.42 -9.58 4.01
CA ASN A 182 -0.09 -9.47 3.40
C ASN A 182 0.97 -10.07 4.33
N ILE A 183 1.88 -10.88 3.78
CA ILE A 183 2.74 -11.75 4.60
C ILE A 183 3.75 -10.96 5.44
N TYR A 184 4.40 -9.89 4.94
CA TYR A 184 5.41 -9.15 5.72
C TYR A 184 4.97 -7.72 6.08
N LEU A 185 4.58 -6.91 5.11
CA LEU A 185 4.12 -5.54 5.37
C LEU A 185 3.19 -5.07 4.25
N ALA A 186 2.24 -4.19 4.54
CA ALA A 186 1.42 -3.61 3.48
C ALA A 186 2.14 -2.47 2.76
N ILE A 187 2.56 -1.43 3.50
CA ILE A 187 3.29 -0.28 2.94
C ILE A 187 4.59 -0.04 3.69
N ASP A 188 5.69 -0.02 2.95
CA ASP A 188 7.01 0.41 3.41
C ASP A 188 7.38 1.72 2.71
N ASN A 189 7.26 2.81 3.46
CA ASN A 189 7.54 4.16 3.00
C ASN A 189 8.90 4.64 3.49
N GLU A 190 9.93 4.39 2.69
CA GLU A 190 11.32 4.76 2.94
C GLU A 190 11.61 6.14 2.33
N GLY A 191 11.31 7.22 3.07
CA GLY A 191 11.60 8.60 2.62
C GLY A 191 10.61 9.20 1.61
N GLY A 192 9.69 8.42 1.06
CA GLY A 192 8.65 8.90 0.16
C GLY A 192 7.48 9.64 0.84
N SER A 193 6.45 9.94 0.05
CA SER A 193 5.20 10.54 0.53
C SER A 193 4.00 9.65 0.22
N VAL A 194 3.28 9.25 1.27
CA VAL A 194 2.00 8.52 1.16
C VAL A 194 0.85 9.41 1.57
N ARG A 195 -0.21 9.42 0.77
CA ARG A 195 -1.47 10.11 1.11
C ARG A 195 -2.68 9.24 0.77
N ILE A 196 -3.48 8.94 1.79
CA ILE A 196 -4.76 8.23 1.63
C ILE A 196 -5.89 9.20 1.95
N ASN A 197 -6.74 9.47 0.96
CA ASN A 197 -7.85 10.42 1.11
C ASN A 197 -9.12 9.76 1.67
N GLY A 198 -9.44 8.54 1.24
CA GLY A 198 -10.54 7.72 1.75
C GLY A 198 -10.20 7.00 3.05
N GLU A 199 -10.98 5.97 3.36
CA GLU A 199 -10.75 5.05 4.48
C GLU A 199 -9.53 4.15 4.20
N ALA A 200 -8.66 4.00 5.19
CA ALA A 200 -7.48 3.16 5.12
C ALA A 200 -7.64 1.96 6.06
N THR A 201 -7.62 0.74 5.52
CA THR A 201 -7.82 -0.50 6.29
C THR A 201 -6.60 -1.40 6.13
N PHE A 202 -5.95 -1.74 7.24
CA PHE A 202 -4.80 -2.64 7.31
C PHE A 202 -5.13 -3.77 8.29
N VAL A 203 -5.45 -4.95 7.76
CA VAL A 203 -5.91 -6.08 8.57
C VAL A 203 -5.06 -7.32 8.32
N GLU A 204 -4.60 -7.94 9.40
CA GLU A 204 -3.90 -9.24 9.36
C GLU A 204 -2.63 -9.26 8.50
N ASN A 205 -1.91 -8.13 8.42
CA ASN A 205 -0.64 -8.03 7.71
C ASN A 205 0.56 -8.38 8.62
N GLY A 206 1.69 -8.74 8.02
CA GLY A 206 2.97 -8.97 8.72
C GLY A 206 3.04 -10.22 9.57
N ARG A 207 2.41 -11.29 9.08
CA ARG A 207 2.44 -12.62 9.73
C ARG A 207 3.81 -13.29 9.68
N SER A 208 4.69 -12.85 8.79
CA SER A 208 6.05 -13.36 8.63
C SER A 208 7.06 -12.42 9.29
N PHE A 209 7.82 -13.03 10.18
CA PHE A 209 8.83 -12.43 11.04
C PHE A 209 10.18 -12.44 10.33
N ASP A 210 10.51 -11.34 9.63
CA ASP A 210 11.78 -11.18 8.90
C ASP A 210 12.45 -9.84 9.21
N GLY A 211 12.38 -9.43 10.48
CA GLY A 211 13.06 -8.22 10.97
C GLY A 211 12.47 -6.89 10.48
N HIS A 212 11.19 -6.87 10.11
CA HIS A 212 10.50 -5.64 9.74
C HIS A 212 9.73 -5.04 10.93
N SER A 213 9.61 -3.70 10.91
CA SER A 213 8.75 -2.90 11.77
C SER A 213 7.49 -2.47 11.01
N GLY A 214 6.36 -2.23 11.67
CA GLY A 214 5.17 -1.67 11.00
C GLY A 214 4.39 -2.68 10.15
N GLY A 215 3.86 -3.76 10.75
CA GLY A 215 3.20 -4.84 10.02
C GLY A 215 2.09 -4.38 9.05
N GLY A 216 1.33 -3.35 9.43
CA GLY A 216 0.44 -2.64 8.52
C GLY A 216 1.18 -1.55 7.73
N PHE A 217 1.88 -0.64 8.42
CA PHE A 217 2.54 0.50 7.79
C PHE A 217 3.89 0.83 8.45
N SER A 218 4.94 0.93 7.65
CA SER A 218 6.27 1.42 8.05
C SER A 218 6.57 2.77 7.37
N ASN A 219 6.97 3.77 8.16
CA ASN A 219 7.34 5.11 7.68
C ASN A 219 8.75 5.49 8.17
N THR A 220 9.75 5.39 7.31
CA THR A 220 11.18 5.53 7.67
C THR A 220 11.86 6.61 6.83
N ASP A 221 13.13 6.89 7.13
CA ASP A 221 14.02 7.73 6.33
C ASP A 221 13.47 9.14 5.99
N GLY A 222 12.75 9.75 6.94
CA GLY A 222 12.16 11.08 6.76
C GLY A 222 10.85 11.09 5.96
N GLY A 223 10.27 9.92 5.73
CA GLY A 223 9.03 9.74 4.98
C GLY A 223 7.84 10.48 5.61
N THR A 224 6.87 10.84 4.77
CA THR A 224 5.65 11.53 5.19
C THR A 224 4.39 10.73 4.85
N ALA A 225 3.57 10.43 5.85
CA ALA A 225 2.29 9.75 5.68
C ALA A 225 1.11 10.63 6.16
N ILE A 226 0.08 10.79 5.32
CA ILE A 226 -1.12 11.57 5.63
C ILE A 226 -2.37 10.74 5.37
N PHE A 227 -3.14 10.51 6.44
CA PHE A 227 -4.44 9.83 6.39
C PHE A 227 -5.54 10.87 6.58
N ARG A 228 -6.31 11.16 5.52
CA ARG A 228 -7.40 12.14 5.55
C ARG A 228 -8.73 11.53 5.96
N GLY A 229 -9.00 10.29 5.57
CA GLY A 229 -10.14 9.52 6.05
C GLY A 229 -9.82 8.74 7.33
N PRO A 230 -10.78 7.94 7.81
CA PRO A 230 -10.56 6.98 8.89
C PRO A 230 -9.39 6.04 8.60
N ALA A 231 -8.67 5.61 9.64
CA ALA A 231 -7.64 4.59 9.51
C ALA A 231 -7.85 3.47 10.53
N LEU A 232 -7.77 2.22 10.08
CA LEU A 232 -7.90 1.02 10.89
C LEU A 232 -6.67 0.14 10.70
N PHE A 233 -6.00 -0.20 11.80
CA PHE A 233 -4.93 -1.18 11.85
C PHE A 233 -5.35 -2.27 12.83
N SER A 234 -5.66 -3.46 12.32
CA SER A 234 -6.19 -4.56 13.13
C SER A 234 -5.42 -5.86 12.90
N SER A 235 -5.04 -6.53 13.98
CA SER A 235 -4.46 -7.88 13.93
C SER A 235 -3.20 -7.98 13.07
N ASN A 236 -2.49 -6.86 12.87
CA ASN A 236 -1.20 -6.88 12.19
C ASN A 236 -0.11 -7.33 13.16
N ALA A 237 0.94 -7.94 12.63
CA ALA A 237 2.08 -8.39 13.41
C ALA A 237 3.38 -7.91 12.78
N CYS A 238 4.43 -7.77 13.59
CA CYS A 238 5.78 -7.56 13.10
C CYS A 238 6.80 -8.13 14.09
N ASP A 239 8.03 -8.32 13.64
CA ASP A 239 9.10 -8.80 14.52
C ASP A 239 9.59 -7.71 15.45
N GLU A 240 9.85 -6.53 14.89
CA GLU A 240 10.50 -5.46 15.59
C GLU A 240 9.45 -4.58 16.28
N SER A 241 9.30 -3.32 15.91
CA SER A 241 8.42 -2.36 16.59
C SER A 241 7.23 -1.94 15.74
N GLY A 242 6.15 -1.51 16.39
CA GLY A 242 4.98 -0.99 15.70
C GLY A 242 4.16 -2.08 15.02
N GLY A 243 3.59 -3.01 15.80
CA GLY A 243 2.86 -4.17 15.25
C GLY A 243 1.82 -3.77 14.19
N GLY A 244 1.07 -2.69 14.45
CA GLY A 244 0.24 -2.04 13.44
C GLY A 244 1.02 -1.04 12.60
N VAL A 245 1.66 -0.06 13.25
CA VAL A 245 2.33 1.06 12.59
C VAL A 245 3.69 1.38 13.20
N TYR A 246 4.69 1.60 12.36
CA TYR A 246 5.98 2.13 12.75
C TYR A 246 6.23 3.49 12.08
N ASN A 247 6.57 4.51 12.87
CA ASN A 247 6.99 5.82 12.38
C ASN A 247 8.41 6.12 12.88
N GLY A 248 9.40 5.90 12.02
CA GLY A 248 10.82 6.03 12.32
C GLY A 248 11.29 7.46 12.58
N GLU A 249 12.58 7.58 12.94
CA GLU A 249 13.21 8.87 13.25
C GLU A 249 13.17 9.81 12.04
N GLY A 250 12.90 11.09 12.29
CA GLY A 250 12.79 12.13 11.25
C GLY A 250 11.51 12.06 10.40
N SER A 251 10.77 10.94 10.43
CA SER A 251 9.53 10.73 9.68
C SER A 251 8.34 11.45 10.30
N LYS A 252 7.31 11.71 9.48
CA LYS A 252 6.10 12.44 9.89
C LYS A 252 4.83 11.69 9.51
N MET A 253 3.93 11.53 10.47
CA MET A 253 2.63 10.92 10.25
C MET A 253 1.50 11.77 10.83
N THR A 254 0.43 11.95 10.07
CA THR A 254 -0.76 12.69 10.53
C THR A 254 -2.05 11.98 10.16
N PHE A 255 -2.88 11.73 11.18
CA PHE A 255 -4.23 11.20 11.05
C PHE A 255 -5.25 12.32 11.28
N TYR A 256 -6.10 12.60 10.29
CA TYR A 256 -7.09 13.66 10.39
C TYR A 256 -8.42 13.22 10.99
N GLN A 257 -8.75 11.93 10.90
CA GLN A 257 -10.01 11.35 11.37
C GLN A 257 -9.76 10.27 12.42
N LYS A 258 -10.78 9.46 12.70
CA LYS A 258 -10.68 8.34 13.65
C LYS A 258 -9.54 7.38 13.25
N THR A 259 -8.73 6.99 14.24
CA THR A 259 -7.72 5.94 14.10
C THR A 259 -8.00 4.80 15.08
N GLY A 260 -8.12 3.58 14.57
CA GLY A 260 -8.23 2.37 15.36
C GLY A 260 -6.96 1.52 15.28
N LEU A 261 -6.46 1.09 16.43
CA LEU A 261 -5.33 0.18 16.60
C LEU A 261 -5.82 -0.99 17.45
N TYR A 262 -6.10 -2.13 16.82
CA TYR A 262 -6.72 -3.28 17.49
C TYR A 262 -5.89 -4.55 17.36
N ASP A 263 -5.65 -5.23 18.47
CA ASP A 263 -5.08 -6.59 18.51
C ASP A 263 -3.78 -6.75 17.70
N ASN A 264 -3.01 -5.67 17.53
CA ASN A 264 -1.74 -5.71 16.82
C ASN A 264 -0.62 -6.23 17.73
N TRP A 265 0.42 -6.84 17.14
CA TRP A 265 1.49 -7.47 17.90
C TRP A 265 2.89 -7.14 17.37
N SER A 266 3.72 -6.60 18.25
CA SER A 266 5.17 -6.51 18.05
C SER A 266 5.85 -7.64 18.84
N LYS A 267 6.61 -8.52 18.18
CA LYS A 267 7.17 -9.71 18.81
C LYS A 267 8.34 -9.41 19.75
N ASP A 268 9.26 -8.57 19.31
CA ASP A 268 10.54 -8.32 19.98
C ASP A 268 10.79 -6.83 20.28
N GLY A 269 9.83 -5.94 20.00
CA GLY A 269 10.02 -4.49 20.12
C GLY A 269 8.92 -3.76 20.90
N ASN A 270 8.80 -2.47 20.61
CA ASN A 270 7.88 -1.55 21.28
C ASN A 270 6.61 -1.32 20.44
N GLY A 271 5.55 -0.80 21.05
CA GLY A 271 4.41 -0.31 20.29
C GLY A 271 3.63 -1.43 19.62
N GLY A 272 2.88 -2.23 20.37
CA GLY A 272 2.05 -3.29 19.76
C GLY A 272 1.08 -2.72 18.72
N GLY A 273 0.38 -1.63 19.07
CA GLY A 273 -0.44 -0.87 18.12
C GLY A 273 0.42 0.03 17.24
N MET A 274 1.26 0.86 17.86
CA MET A 274 2.12 1.81 17.14
C MET A 274 3.41 2.12 17.90
N ASP A 275 4.55 2.18 17.21
CA ASP A 275 5.80 2.74 17.73
C ASP A 275 6.17 4.01 16.96
N ASN A 276 6.34 5.11 17.69
CA ASN A 276 6.69 6.40 17.13
C ASN A 276 8.06 6.88 17.62
N ARG A 277 8.95 7.13 16.66
CA ARG A 277 10.28 7.73 16.82
C ARG A 277 10.43 9.04 16.05
N GLY A 278 9.39 9.45 15.32
CA GLY A 278 9.33 10.70 14.57
C GLY A 278 8.24 11.65 15.08
N GLU A 279 7.64 12.43 14.19
CA GLU A 279 6.51 13.31 14.50
C GLU A 279 5.18 12.61 14.18
N LEU A 280 4.34 12.41 15.18
CA LEU A 280 3.04 11.78 15.05
C LEU A 280 1.93 12.70 15.57
N LYS A 281 0.92 12.94 14.73
CA LYS A 281 -0.22 13.81 15.05
C LYS A 281 -1.54 13.10 14.81
N PHE A 282 -2.32 12.95 15.86
CA PHE A 282 -3.72 12.52 15.78
C PHE A 282 -4.63 13.74 15.95
N ARG A 283 -5.26 14.16 14.86
CA ARG A 283 -6.27 15.24 14.89
C ARG A 283 -7.67 14.71 15.14
N GLY A 284 -7.94 13.46 14.80
CA GLY A 284 -9.17 12.77 15.15
C GLY A 284 -9.04 11.94 16.43
N ALA A 285 -10.09 11.19 16.75
CA ALA A 285 -10.11 10.30 17.90
C ALA A 285 -9.27 9.04 17.67
N VAL A 286 -8.70 8.48 18.74
CA VAL A 286 -7.80 7.32 18.72
C VAL A 286 -8.34 6.25 19.67
N TRP A 287 -8.36 5.01 19.20
CA TRP A 287 -8.62 3.83 20.01
C TRP A 287 -7.46 2.86 19.86
N ALA A 288 -6.75 2.57 20.95
CA ALA A 288 -5.75 1.51 21.02
C ALA A 288 -6.22 0.45 22.01
N THR A 289 -6.57 -0.74 21.51
CA THR A 289 -7.13 -1.82 22.35
C THR A 289 -6.60 -3.19 21.95
N GLY A 290 -6.28 -4.03 22.94
CA GLY A 290 -5.88 -5.42 22.69
C GLY A 290 -4.48 -5.58 22.10
N ASN A 291 -3.73 -4.49 21.94
CA ASN A 291 -2.41 -4.55 21.33
C ASN A 291 -1.38 -5.06 22.33
N ARG A 292 -0.35 -5.74 21.81
CA ARG A 292 0.69 -6.37 22.63
C ARG A 292 2.10 -6.14 22.07
N CYS A 293 3.06 -5.97 22.96
CA CYS A 293 4.48 -5.94 22.60
C CYS A 293 5.35 -6.66 23.65
N ALA A 294 6.57 -7.07 23.27
CA ALA A 294 7.50 -7.66 24.21
C ALA A 294 8.20 -6.61 25.11
N GLU A 295 8.40 -5.40 24.59
CA GLU A 295 9.08 -4.34 25.33
C GLU A 295 8.06 -3.39 25.97
N SER A 296 7.92 -2.17 25.43
CA SER A 296 7.14 -1.10 26.06
C SER A 296 6.03 -0.54 25.17
N GLY A 297 5.00 0.05 25.77
CA GLY A 297 3.96 0.77 25.04
C GLY A 297 3.07 -0.17 24.24
N GLY A 298 2.45 -1.17 24.87
CA GLY A 298 1.64 -2.20 24.19
C GLY A 298 0.62 -1.59 23.22
N GLY A 299 -0.06 -0.52 23.62
CA GLY A 299 -0.86 0.31 22.72
C GLY A 299 0.00 1.21 21.83
N ILE A 300 0.60 2.24 22.42
CA ILE A 300 1.42 3.25 21.72
C ILE A 300 2.75 3.47 22.45
N SER A 301 3.86 3.28 21.74
CA SER A 301 5.19 3.68 22.20
C SER A 301 5.61 5.00 21.55
N THR A 302 6.25 5.87 22.32
CA THR A 302 6.93 7.07 21.81
C THR A 302 8.36 7.13 22.36
N GLY A 303 9.34 6.87 21.50
CA GLY A 303 10.75 6.70 21.88
C GLY A 303 11.71 7.48 20.98
N ASN A 304 13.01 7.45 21.33
CA ASN A 304 14.11 8.00 20.53
C ASN A 304 13.91 9.45 20.02
N GLY A 305 13.38 10.33 20.87
CA GLY A 305 13.16 11.74 20.51
C GLY A 305 11.87 11.98 19.72
N GLY A 306 11.04 10.94 19.56
CA GLY A 306 9.72 11.03 18.93
C GLY A 306 8.77 11.94 19.69
N THR A 307 7.86 12.58 18.97
CA THR A 307 6.79 13.40 19.53
C THR A 307 5.44 12.88 19.05
N THR A 308 4.59 12.51 20.00
CA THR A 308 3.21 12.12 19.73
C THR A 308 2.26 13.19 20.26
N THR A 309 1.34 13.63 19.42
CA THR A 309 0.38 14.68 19.76
C THR A 309 -1.05 14.24 19.49
N PHE A 310 -1.89 14.33 20.52
CA PHE A 310 -3.32 14.06 20.45
C PHE A 310 -4.10 15.38 20.54
N TYR A 311 -4.94 15.64 19.53
CA TYR A 311 -5.92 16.74 19.54
C TYR A 311 -7.37 16.24 19.68
N GLY A 312 -7.58 14.93 19.55
CA GLY A 312 -8.89 14.28 19.66
C GLY A 312 -9.02 13.41 20.90
N TRP A 313 -10.14 12.70 21.00
CA TRP A 313 -10.38 11.79 22.12
C TRP A 313 -9.49 10.57 22.02
N VAL A 314 -8.96 10.10 23.15
CA VAL A 314 -8.04 8.96 23.19
C VAL A 314 -8.58 7.91 24.14
N THR A 315 -8.75 6.69 23.65
CA THR A 315 -9.04 5.51 24.46
C THR A 315 -7.92 4.51 24.31
N ILE A 316 -7.26 4.17 25.43
CA ILE A 316 -6.18 3.18 25.47
C ILE A 316 -6.55 2.21 26.58
N GLN A 317 -6.80 0.95 26.23
CA GLN A 317 -7.29 -0.04 27.19
C GLN A 317 -6.89 -1.46 26.78
N SER A 318 -6.73 -2.35 27.75
CA SER A 318 -6.49 -3.78 27.51
C SER A 318 -5.30 -4.05 26.58
N ASN A 319 -4.25 -3.23 26.68
CA ASN A 319 -3.01 -3.44 25.95
C ASN A 319 -1.97 -4.07 26.91
N ASP A 320 -1.04 -4.83 26.36
CA ASP A 320 -0.05 -5.60 27.13
C ASP A 320 1.37 -5.28 26.67
N ALA A 321 2.28 -5.11 27.61
CA ALA A 321 3.69 -4.85 27.35
C ALA A 321 4.53 -5.71 28.29
N GLY A 322 5.52 -6.41 27.74
CA GLY A 322 6.36 -7.32 28.53
C GLY A 322 7.25 -6.60 29.55
N THR A 323 7.52 -5.31 29.36
CA THR A 323 8.39 -4.51 30.23
C THR A 323 7.62 -3.39 30.95
N THR A 324 7.18 -2.34 30.25
CA THR A 324 6.49 -1.19 30.87
C THR A 324 5.45 -0.53 29.96
N GLY A 325 4.44 0.10 30.58
CA GLY A 325 3.44 0.90 29.88
C GLY A 325 2.56 0.07 28.95
N GLY A 326 1.70 -0.79 29.51
CA GLY A 326 0.79 -1.64 28.74
C GLY A 326 0.00 -0.83 27.71
N GLY A 327 -0.61 0.27 28.13
CA GLY A 327 -1.25 1.25 27.25
C GLY A 327 -0.29 2.12 26.45
N MET A 328 0.52 2.94 27.11
CA MET A 328 1.43 3.91 26.50
C MET A 328 2.76 3.99 27.24
N SER A 329 3.87 4.17 26.50
CA SER A 329 5.19 4.37 27.09
C SER A 329 5.96 5.50 26.42
N THR A 330 6.69 6.27 27.25
CA THR A 330 7.72 7.24 26.82
C THR A 330 9.04 6.87 27.50
N TYR A 331 9.84 6.02 26.86
CA TYR A 331 10.96 5.33 27.54
C TYR A 331 12.36 5.88 27.20
N VAL A 332 12.48 6.96 26.42
CA VAL A 332 13.78 7.55 26.04
C VAL A 332 13.80 9.06 26.18
N VAL A 333 14.92 9.59 26.69
CA VAL A 333 15.20 11.02 26.83
C VAL A 333 14.91 11.78 25.54
N GLY A 334 14.12 12.85 25.65
CA GLY A 334 13.74 13.72 24.53
C GLY A 334 12.44 13.33 23.82
N SER A 335 11.85 12.18 24.18
CA SER A 335 10.53 11.80 23.68
C SER A 335 9.43 12.60 24.39
N SER A 336 8.34 12.93 23.70
CA SER A 336 7.25 13.71 24.31
C SER A 336 5.87 13.27 23.83
N VAL A 337 4.91 13.34 24.76
CA VAL A 337 3.48 13.17 24.48
C VAL A 337 2.77 14.46 24.85
N TYR A 338 2.06 15.04 23.89
CA TYR A 338 1.21 16.20 24.10
C TYR A 338 -0.25 15.83 23.91
N VAL A 339 -1.09 16.29 24.84
CA VAL A 339 -2.53 16.09 24.80
C VAL A 339 -3.14 17.48 24.88
N ASP A 340 -3.82 17.88 23.81
CA ASP A 340 -4.47 19.18 23.73
C ASP A 340 -5.51 19.33 24.84
N GLU A 341 -5.68 20.53 25.39
CA GLU A 341 -6.60 20.80 26.52
C GLU A 341 -8.06 20.42 26.23
N THR A 342 -8.44 20.30 24.96
CA THR A 342 -9.78 19.85 24.53
C THR A 342 -9.92 18.33 24.38
N SER A 343 -8.82 17.60 24.51
CA SER A 343 -8.78 16.14 24.44
C SER A 343 -9.09 15.52 25.80
N SER A 344 -9.63 14.30 25.77
CA SER A 344 -9.79 13.48 26.97
C SER A 344 -9.11 12.14 26.74
N ILE A 345 -8.44 11.62 27.78
CA ILE A 345 -7.89 10.28 27.77
C ILE A 345 -8.64 9.43 28.77
N ILE A 346 -9.12 8.27 28.30
CA ILE A 346 -9.89 7.32 29.09
C ILE A 346 -9.23 5.95 28.94
N GLY A 347 -9.14 5.19 30.03
CA GLY A 347 -8.79 3.76 29.98
C GLY A 347 -7.41 3.37 30.53
N PHE A 348 -6.60 4.30 31.05
CA PHE A 348 -5.34 3.93 31.70
C PHE A 348 -5.57 3.17 33.02
N ASN A 349 -5.05 1.96 33.12
CA ASN A 349 -4.70 1.32 34.37
C ASN A 349 -3.33 1.81 34.89
N VAL A 350 -3.04 1.52 36.15
CA VAL A 350 -1.79 1.94 36.82
C VAL A 350 -0.53 1.39 36.12
N ASP A 351 -0.65 0.28 35.41
CA ASP A 351 0.44 -0.34 34.63
C ASP A 351 0.51 0.18 33.18
N ASP A 352 -0.44 1.05 32.77
CA ASP A 352 -0.58 1.51 31.39
C ASP A 352 0.21 2.77 31.05
N VAL A 353 0.81 3.45 32.03
CA VAL A 353 1.66 4.63 31.80
C VAL A 353 2.93 4.52 32.62
N CYS A 354 4.07 4.47 31.95
CA CYS A 354 5.38 4.52 32.60
C CYS A 354 6.21 5.66 32.01
N GLU A 355 6.66 6.57 32.88
CA GLU A 355 7.67 7.58 32.58
C GLU A 355 8.96 7.11 33.26
N GLU A 356 9.94 6.65 32.49
CA GLU A 356 11.29 6.42 33.04
C GLU A 356 12.07 7.73 32.98
N SER A 357 12.32 8.31 34.15
CA SER A 357 12.99 9.61 34.36
C SER A 357 14.50 9.56 34.21
#